data_AF-A0A2U2EKP9-F1
#
_entry.id   AF-A0A2U2EKP9-F1
#
_cell.length_a   1.000
_cell.length_b   1.000
_cell.length_c   1.000
_cell.angle_alpha   90.00
_cell.angle_beta   90.00
_cell.angle_gamma   90.00
#
_symmetry.space_group_name_H-M   'P 1'
#
loop_
_entity.id
_entity.type
_entity.pdbx_description
1 polymer ?
#
loop_
_entity_poly.entity_id
_entity_poly.type
_entity_poly.pdbx_seq_one_letter_code
_entity_poly.pdbx_strand_id
1 'polypeptide(L)'
;MGLIDADKIINRLDAVTKDGGENVKVFSINDIKYLLNNEPTAYDVDKVVEQLKSESARWQDSGDAYNDEKEKGVAIGFRKAIEIVKGGGVDAKTDS
;
A
#
# COMPACT_ATOMS: atom_id res chain seq x y z
N MET A 1 -0.43 -3.84 7.21
CA MET A 1 -0.48 -2.46 7.74
C MET A 1 -1.19 -1.60 6.70
N GLY A 2 -2.26 -0.88 7.05
CA GLY A 2 -2.88 0.06 6.10
C GLY A 2 -1.98 1.27 5.95
N LEU A 3 -1.44 1.54 4.77
CA LEU A 3 -0.80 2.83 4.52
C LEU A 3 -1.90 3.89 4.51
N ILE A 4 -1.85 4.82 5.45
CA ILE A 4 -2.80 5.93 5.53
C ILE A 4 -2.13 7.16 4.91
N ASP A 5 -2.92 7.96 4.19
CA ASP A 5 -2.49 9.27 3.72
C ASP A 5 -2.44 10.24 4.92
N ALA A 6 -1.23 10.47 5.44
CA ALA A 6 -1.01 11.31 6.61
C ALA A 6 -1.45 12.77 6.35
N ASP A 7 -1.22 13.30 5.14
CA ASP A 7 -1.59 14.67 4.80
C ASP A 7 -3.10 14.84 4.78
N LYS A 8 -3.82 13.83 4.28
CA LYS A 8 -5.30 13.82 4.31
C LYS A 8 -5.86 13.79 5.74
N ILE A 9 -5.25 13.02 6.63
CA ILE A 9 -5.60 13.02 8.06
C ILE A 9 -5.33 14.39 8.68
N ILE A 10 -4.14 14.96 8.47
CA ILE A 10 -3.75 16.26 9.03
C ILE A 10 -4.71 17.35 8.53
N ASN A 11 -5.04 17.38 7.24
CA ASN A 11 -5.99 18.33 6.67
C ASN A 11 -7.40 18.21 7.28
N ARG A 12 -7.87 16.97 7.53
CA ARG A 12 -9.15 16.75 8.22
C ARG A 12 -9.12 17.26 9.66
N LEU A 13 -8.03 17.03 10.39
CA LEU A 13 -7.87 17.54 11.75
C LEU A 13 -7.83 19.08 11.75
N ASP A 14 -7.07 19.68 10.84
CA ASP A 14 -6.95 21.13 10.67
C ASP A 14 -8.28 21.80 10.31
N ALA A 15 -9.07 21.21 9.42
CA ALA A 15 -10.37 21.75 9.01
C ALA A 15 -11.35 21.81 10.19
N VAL A 16 -11.23 20.87 11.12
CA VAL A 16 -12.12 20.78 12.29
C VAL A 16 -11.67 21.70 13.44
N THR A 17 -10.40 22.09 13.49
CA THR A 17 -9.85 23.01 14.50
C THR A 17 -9.86 24.48 14.08
N LYS A 18 -10.01 24.77 12.77
CA LYS A 18 -10.04 26.15 12.21
C LYS A 18 -11.42 26.82 12.20
N ASP A 19 -12.50 26.10 12.52
CA ASP A 19 -13.85 26.68 12.67
C ASP A 19 -13.95 27.42 14.03
N GLY A 20 -13.26 28.56 14.11
CA GLY A 20 -12.90 29.31 15.33
C GLY A 20 -14.03 30.07 16.02
N GLY A 21 -15.11 29.38 16.37
CA GLY A 21 -15.94 29.79 17.52
C GLY A 21 -15.27 29.37 18.83
N GLU A 22 -15.65 29.96 19.97
CA GLU A 22 -15.10 29.71 21.32
C GLU A 22 -15.06 28.23 21.78
N ASN A 23 -15.56 27.30 20.97
CA ASN A 23 -15.54 25.87 21.22
C ASN A 23 -14.40 25.19 20.45
N VAL A 24 -13.23 25.04 21.10
CA VAL A 24 -12.17 24.13 20.63
C VAL A 24 -12.77 22.73 20.54
N LYS A 25 -12.88 22.17 19.33
CA LYS A 25 -13.32 20.78 19.16
C LYS A 25 -12.24 19.84 19.69
N VAL A 26 -12.52 19.20 20.81
CA VAL A 26 -11.63 18.19 21.41
C VAL A 26 -11.96 16.83 20.78
N PHE A 27 -10.96 16.18 20.18
CA PHE A 27 -11.09 14.79 19.73
C PHE A 27 -10.80 13.86 20.89
N SER A 28 -11.71 12.91 21.15
CA SER A 28 -11.40 11.77 21.99
C SER A 28 -10.49 10.79 21.25
N ILE A 29 -9.82 9.90 22.00
CA ILE A 29 -9.05 8.80 21.43
C ILE A 29 -9.93 7.92 20.50
N ASN A 30 -11.22 7.79 20.82
CA ASN A 30 -12.14 7.02 20.00
C ASN A 30 -12.44 7.69 18.65
N ASP A 31 -12.51 9.02 18.61
CA ASP A 31 -12.70 9.77 17.36
C ASP A 31 -11.49 9.60 16.43
N ILE A 32 -10.28 9.65 17.00
CA ILE A 32 -9.04 9.40 16.25
C ILE A 32 -8.98 7.97 15.73
N LYS A 33 -9.30 6.96 16.57
CA LYS A 33 -9.36 5.56 16.13
C LYS A 33 -10.37 5.36 14.99
N TYR A 34 -11.53 6.00 15.10
CA TYR A 34 -12.54 5.94 14.05
C TYR A 34 -12.04 6.56 12.75
N LEU A 35 -11.40 7.73 12.79
CA LEU A 35 -10.81 8.36 11.61
C LEU A 35 -9.76 7.46 10.94
N LEU A 36 -8.83 6.90 11.72
CA LEU A 36 -7.76 6.05 11.20
C LEU A 36 -8.28 4.74 10.59
N ASN A 37 -9.28 4.11 11.23
CA ASN A 37 -9.85 2.85 10.73
C ASN A 37 -10.71 3.03 9.46
N ASN A 38 -11.20 4.24 9.21
CA ASN A 38 -12.07 4.54 8.06
C ASN A 38 -11.36 5.35 6.96
N GLU A 39 -10.10 5.72 7.12
CA GLU A 39 -9.34 6.26 5.99
C GLU A 39 -9.06 5.16 4.97
N PRO A 40 -9.35 5.41 3.68
CA PRO A 40 -8.88 4.54 2.61
C PRO A 40 -7.36 4.38 2.66
N THR A 41 -6.86 3.26 2.16
CA THR A 41 -5.44 3.10 1.96
C THR A 41 -4.93 4.14 0.95
N ALA A 42 -3.77 4.73 1.22
CA ALA A 42 -3.15 5.77 0.40
C ALA A 42 -2.87 5.32 -1.04
N TYR A 43 -2.74 4.00 -1.25
CA TYR A 43 -2.69 3.40 -2.57
C TYR A 43 -3.60 2.16 -2.63
N ASP A 44 -4.02 1.85 -3.85
CA ASP A 44 -4.83 0.69 -4.17
C ASP A 44 -3.93 -0.55 -4.32
N VAL A 45 -3.96 -1.42 -3.31
CA VAL A 45 -3.14 -2.64 -3.26
C VAL A 45 -3.46 -3.56 -4.43
N ASP A 46 -4.74 -3.68 -4.81
CA ASP A 46 -5.15 -4.55 -5.92
C ASP A 46 -4.61 -4.00 -7.24
N LYS A 47 -4.66 -2.68 -7.43
CA LYS A 47 -4.06 -2.04 -8.61
C LYS A 47 -2.55 -2.25 -8.69
N VAL A 48 -1.83 -2.18 -7.57
CA VAL A 48 -0.39 -2.49 -7.54
C VAL A 48 -0.16 -3.96 -7.91
N VAL A 49 -0.93 -4.88 -7.33
CA VAL A 49 -0.83 -6.32 -7.65
C VAL A 49 -1.07 -6.58 -9.13
N GLU A 50 -2.07 -5.95 -9.75
CA GLU A 50 -2.35 -6.09 -11.18
C GLU A 50 -1.20 -5.57 -12.06
N GLN A 51 -0.60 -4.42 -11.71
CA GLN A 51 0.58 -3.92 -12.41
C GLN A 51 1.76 -4.90 -12.32
N LEU A 52 2.02 -5.46 -11.14
CA LEU A 52 3.10 -6.44 -10.95
C LEU A 52 2.83 -7.76 -11.69
N LYS A 53 1.57 -8.21 -11.77
CA LYS A 53 1.20 -9.37 -12.58
C LYS A 53 1.48 -9.13 -14.07
N SER A 54 1.12 -7.94 -14.56
CA SER A 54 1.38 -7.55 -15.95
C SER A 54 2.87 -7.56 -16.27
N GLU A 55 3.71 -7.00 -15.40
CA GLU A 55 5.17 -7.06 -15.58
C GLU A 55 5.70 -8.49 -15.48
N SER A 56 5.23 -9.29 -14.51
CA SER A 56 5.61 -10.71 -14.40
C SER A 56 5.31 -11.49 -15.68
N ALA A 57 4.12 -11.31 -16.25
CA ALA A 57 3.72 -11.96 -17.50
C ALA A 57 4.62 -11.53 -18.67
N ARG A 58 4.89 -10.22 -18.80
CA ARG A 58 5.78 -9.68 -19.85
C ARG A 58 7.17 -10.31 -19.80
N TRP A 59 7.76 -10.44 -18.62
CA TRP A 59 9.09 -11.05 -18.47
C TRP A 59 9.07 -12.57 -18.65
N GLN A 60 7.98 -13.23 -18.28
CA GLN A 60 7.79 -14.65 -18.53
C GLN A 60 7.73 -14.93 -20.04
N ASP A 61 6.90 -14.18 -20.77
CA ASP A 61 6.72 -14.32 -22.22
C ASP A 61 8.04 -14.10 -22.96
N SER A 62 8.82 -13.09 -22.56
CA SER A 62 10.14 -12.81 -23.13
C SER A 62 11.13 -13.96 -22.84
N GLY A 63 11.19 -14.42 -21.59
CA GLY A 63 12.07 -15.52 -21.20
C GLY A 63 11.72 -16.85 -21.89
N ASP A 64 10.44 -17.11 -22.14
CA ASP A 64 9.99 -18.28 -22.90
C ASP A 64 10.29 -18.15 -24.39
N ALA A 65 10.12 -16.96 -24.98
CA ALA A 65 10.41 -16.70 -26.40
C ALA A 65 11.89 -16.84 -26.75
N TYR A 66 12.78 -16.41 -25.85
CA TYR A 66 14.23 -16.42 -26.08
C TYR A 66 14.97 -17.55 -25.35
N ASN A 67 14.25 -18.39 -24.60
CA ASN A 67 14.81 -19.39 -23.69
C ASN A 67 15.85 -18.78 -22.72
N ASP A 68 15.56 -17.58 -22.21
CA ASP A 68 16.42 -16.84 -21.28
C ASP A 68 15.97 -17.06 -19.83
N GLU A 69 16.73 -17.86 -19.10
CA GLU A 69 16.46 -18.16 -17.68
C GLU A 69 16.59 -16.92 -16.78
N LYS A 70 17.35 -15.88 -17.17
CA LYS A 70 17.45 -14.64 -16.40
C LYS A 70 16.14 -13.87 -16.45
N GLU A 71 15.50 -13.79 -17.62
CA GLU A 71 14.21 -13.12 -17.79
C GLU A 71 13.10 -13.84 -17.05
N LYS A 72 13.08 -15.18 -17.09
CA LYS A 72 12.19 -16.00 -16.23
C LYS A 72 12.44 -15.72 -14.74
N GLY A 73 13.70 -15.51 -14.35
CA GLY A 73 14.07 -15.07 -13.01
C GLY A 73 13.46 -13.72 -12.62
N VAL A 74 13.43 -12.75 -13.53
CA VAL A 74 12.76 -11.45 -13.31
C VAL A 74 11.26 -11.64 -13.11
N ALA A 75 10.61 -12.48 -13.91
CA ALA A 75 9.19 -12.80 -13.76
C ALA A 75 8.88 -13.40 -12.36
N ILE A 76 9.74 -14.28 -11.86
CA ILE A 76 9.65 -14.84 -10.50
C ILE A 76 9.84 -13.73 -9.44
N GLY A 77 10.75 -12.79 -9.66
CA GLY A 77 10.94 -11.63 -8.79
C GLY A 77 9.66 -10.81 -8.61
N PHE A 78 8.92 -10.56 -9.69
CA PHE A 78 7.63 -9.88 -9.62
C PHE A 78 6.56 -10.69 -8.86
N ARG A 79 6.54 -12.02 -8.98
CA ARG A 79 5.63 -12.88 -8.18
C ARG A 79 5.93 -12.78 -6.68
N LYS A 80 7.21 -12.78 -6.30
CA LYS A 80 7.62 -12.54 -4.90
C LYS A 80 7.25 -11.13 -4.43
N ALA A 81 7.40 -10.12 -5.29
CA ALA A 81 6.98 -8.75 -4.96
C ALA A 81 5.47 -8.67 -4.69
N ILE A 82 4.64 -9.42 -5.42
CA ILE A 82 3.19 -9.52 -5.17
C ILE A 82 2.90 -10.11 -3.79
N GLU A 83 3.62 -11.16 -3.39
CA GLU A 83 3.48 -11.76 -2.05
C GLU A 83 3.83 -10.75 -0.95
N ILE A 84 4.92 -10.00 -1.13
CA ILE A 84 5.34 -8.94 -0.20
C ILE A 84 4.28 -7.84 -0.11
N VAL A 85 3.73 -7.39 -1.23
CA VAL A 85 2.69 -6.33 -1.27
C VAL A 85 1.42 -6.80 -0.57
N LYS A 86 0.97 -8.04 -0.81
CA LYS A 86 -0.22 -8.61 -0.14
C LYS A 86 0.01 -8.84 1.34
N GLY A 87 1.21 -9.29 1.73
CA GLY A 87 1.65 -9.42 3.11
C GLY A 87 1.96 -8.09 3.79
N GLY A 88 1.84 -6.96 3.08
CA GLY A 88 2.14 -5.61 3.59
C GLY A 88 3.58 -5.44 4.06
N GLY A 89 4.52 -6.24 3.56
CA GLY A 89 5.93 -6.23 3.94
C GLY A 89 6.24 -6.65 5.38
N VAL A 90 5.26 -7.14 6.14
CA VAL A 90 5.41 -7.46 7.57
C VAL A 90 5.88 -8.91 7.78
N ASP A 91 5.57 -9.80 6.83
CA ASP A 91 5.96 -11.22 6.84
C ASP A 91 7.32 -11.49 6.20
N ALA A 92 8.14 -10.46 5.98
CA ALA A 92 9.56 -10.66 5.69
C ALA A 92 10.27 -11.12 6.98
N LYS A 93 9.99 -12.35 7.42
CA LYS A 93 10.93 -13.10 8.26
C LYS A 93 12.22 -13.21 7.46
N THR A 94 13.20 -12.43 7.88
CA THR A 94 14.61 -12.73 7.68
C THR A 94 14.91 -14.01 8.45
N ASP A 95 14.50 -15.16 7.90
CA ASP A 95 15.02 -16.44 8.35
C ASP A 95 16.39 -16.61 7.69
N SER A 96 17.42 -16.27 8.49
CA SER A 96 18.85 -16.65 8.43
C SER A 96 19.70 -16.24 7.22
#